data_AF-B6V7E1-F1
#
_entry.id   AF-B6V7E1-F1
#
_cell.length_a   1.000
_cell.length_b   1.000
_cell.length_c   1.000
_cell.angle_alpha   90.00
_cell.angle_beta   90.00
_cell.angle_gamma   90.00
#
_symmetry.space_group_name_H-M   'P 1'
#
loop_
_entity.id
_entity.type
_entity.pdbx_description
1 polymer ?
#
loop_
_entity_poly.entity_id
_entity_poly.type
_entity_poly.pdbx_seq_one_letter_code
_entity_poly.pdbx_strand_id
1 'polypeptide(L)' 'LSLTDRLEYFNELVGQQRISGNLDSPEGGFDAIMQVAVCGSLIGWRNV' A
#
# COMPACT_ATOMS: atom_id res chain seq x y z
N LEU A 1 -1.80 5.79 1.51
CA LEU A 1 -2.21 5.98 2.92
C LEU A 1 -1.05 5.56 3.80
N SER A 2 -0.48 6.47 4.59
CA SER A 2 0.49 6.10 5.64
C SER A 2 -0.24 5.46 6.82
N LEU A 3 0.47 4.67 7.64
CA LEU A 3 -0.09 4.03 8.82
C LEU A 3 -0.78 5.06 9.74
N THR A 4 -2.01 4.75 10.13
CA THR A 4 -2.88 5.64 10.89
C THR A 4 -3.87 4.80 11.69
N ASP A 5 -4.33 5.32 12.83
CA ASP A 5 -5.36 4.67 13.66
C ASP A 5 -6.79 5.03 13.21
N ARG A 6 -6.95 5.74 12.08
CA ARG A 6 -8.24 6.18 11.53
C ARG A 6 -8.86 5.12 10.61
N LEU A 7 -9.62 4.19 11.19
CA LEU A 7 -10.28 3.09 10.46
C LEU A 7 -11.24 3.58 9.37
N GLU A 8 -12.07 4.59 9.63
CA GLU A 8 -13.04 5.09 8.66
C GLU A 8 -12.36 5.61 7.39
N TYR A 9 -11.21 6.28 7.55
CA TYR A 9 -10.43 6.80 6.44
C TYR A 9 -9.80 5.69 5.59
N PHE A 10 -9.37 4.59 6.23
CA PHE A 10 -8.93 3.40 5.51
C PHE A 10 -10.06 2.82 4.65
N ASN A 11 -11.24 2.64 5.23
CA ASN A 11 -12.40 2.08 4.53
C ASN A 11 -12.83 2.94 3.34
N GLU A 12 -12.85 4.26 3.52
CA GLU A 12 -13.15 5.21 2.46
C GLU A 12 -12.17 5.06 1.28
N LEU A 13 -10.87 5.09 1.55
CA LEU A 13 -9.84 5.02 0.51
C LEU A 13 -9.82 3.67 -0.19
N VAL A 14 -10.06 2.56 0.51
CA VAL A 14 -10.17 1.23 -0.09
C VAL A 14 -11.38 1.17 -1.04
N GLY A 15 -12.53 1.71 -0.62
CA GLY A 15 -13.74 1.75 -1.45
C GLY A 15 -13.62 2.61 -2.72
N GLN A 16 -12.69 3.56 -2.75
CA GLN A 16 -12.42 4.42 -3.92
C GLN A 16 -11.50 3.77 -4.97
N GLN A 17 -10.83 2.66 -4.65
CA GLN A 17 -9.88 2.04 -5.58
C GLN A 17 -10.58 1.42 -6.79
N ARG A 18 -9.91 1.44 -7.93
CA ARG A 18 -10.37 0.81 -9.17
C ARG A 18 -9.48 -0.38 -9.48
N ILE A 19 -10.09 -1.45 -9.98
CA ILE A 19 -9.36 -2.64 -10.41
C ILE A 19 -8.57 -2.29 -11.68
N SER A 20 -7.25 -2.51 -11.63
CA SER A 20 -6.36 -2.49 -12.80
C SER A 20 -5.99 -3.92 -13.22
N GLY A 21 -5.47 -4.08 -14.42
CA GLY A 21 -4.94 -5.35 -14.89
C GLY A 21 -3.84 -5.15 -15.93
N ASN A 22 -3.00 -6.16 -16.08
CA ASN A 22 -1.98 -6.30 -17.11
C ASN A 22 -2.47 -7.21 -18.24
N LEU A 23 -1.72 -7.22 -19.34
CA LEU A 23 -2.00 -8.06 -20.51
C LEU A 23 -1.40 -9.48 -20.35
N ASP A 24 -0.38 -9.61 -19.51
CA ASP A 24 0.50 -10.75 -19.34
C ASP A 24 0.84 -10.94 -17.86
N SER A 25 0.95 -12.16 -17.35
CA SER A 25 1.54 -12.36 -16.01
C SER A 25 3.07 -12.25 -16.10
N PRO A 26 3.75 -11.35 -15.35
CA PRO A 26 3.67 -11.25 -13.88
C PRO A 26 3.51 -9.82 -13.28
N GLU A 27 2.77 -9.71 -12.17
CA GLU A 27 2.25 -8.47 -11.54
C GLU A 27 3.26 -7.52 -10.85
N GLY A 28 4.54 -7.90 -10.72
CA GLY A 28 5.55 -7.03 -10.08
C GLY A 28 5.41 -6.85 -8.55
N GLY A 29 4.65 -7.71 -7.85
CA GLY A 29 4.44 -7.58 -6.39
C GLY A 29 5.70 -7.54 -5.52
N PHE A 30 6.84 -8.08 -6.01
CA PHE A 30 8.12 -7.99 -5.29
C PHE A 30 8.70 -6.58 -5.27
N ASP A 31 8.45 -5.77 -6.29
CA ASP A 31 8.86 -4.35 -6.26
C ASP A 31 8.08 -3.62 -5.15
N ALA A 32 6.78 -3.87 -5.04
CA ALA A 32 5.95 -3.31 -3.97
C ALA A 32 6.42 -3.73 -2.56
N ILE A 33 6.77 -5.01 -2.36
CA ILE A 33 7.30 -5.51 -1.08
C ILE A 33 8.64 -4.83 -0.74
N MET A 34 9.54 -4.71 -1.71
CA MET A 34 10.83 -4.05 -1.51
C MET A 34 10.63 -2.59 -1.09
N GLN A 35 9.76 -1.86 -1.78
CA GLN A 35 9.46 -0.46 -1.46
C GLN A 35 8.85 -0.30 -0.06
N VAL A 36 7.90 -1.16 0.34
CA VAL A 36 7.29 -1.13 1.67
C VAL A 36 8.32 -1.37 2.79
N ALA A 37 9.33 -2.21 2.54
CA ALA A 37 10.38 -2.49 3.52
C ALA A 37 11.33 -1.30 3.74
N VAL A 38 11.72 -0.58 2.67
CA VAL A 38 12.75 0.48 2.75
C VAL A 38 12.16 1.88 2.96
N CYS A 39 10.93 2.15 2.51
CA CYS A 39 10.31 3.47 2.59
C CYS A 39 9.63 3.74 3.95
N GLY A 40 10.29 3.42 5.06
CA GLY A 40 9.66 3.41 6.39
C GLY A 40 9.09 4.76 6.85
N SER A 41 9.71 5.87 6.48
CA SER A 41 9.19 7.22 6.79
C SER A 41 7.90 7.55 6.03
N LEU A 42 7.77 7.09 4.78
CA LEU A 42 6.58 7.31 3.94
C LEU A 42 5.44 6.38 4.36
N ILE A 43 5.77 5.12 4.66
CA ILE A 43 4.81 4.12 5.16
C ILE A 43 4.36 4.47 6.59
N GLY A 44 5.24 5.03 7.42
CA GLY A 44 4.96 5.40 8.80
C GLY A 44 5.20 4.25 9.79
N TRP A 45 6.21 3.41 9.56
CA TRP A 45 6.57 2.32 10.48
C TRP A 45 6.88 2.89 11.88
N ARG A 46 6.33 2.25 12.92
CA ARG A 46 6.58 2.63 14.31
C ARG A 46 7.96 2.13 14.72
N ASN A 47 8.68 2.93 15.50
CA ASN A 47 9.89 2.48 16.17
C ASN A 47 9.50 1.37 17.17
N VAL A 48 10.29 0.31 17.20
CA VAL A 48 10.17 -0.82 18.14
C VAL A 48 11.27 -0.77 19.18
#